data_AF-Q333K7-F1
#
_entry.id   AF-Q333K7-F1
#
_cell.length_a   1.000
_cell.length_b   1.000
_cell.length_c   1.000
_cell.angle_alpha   90.00
_cell.angle_beta   90.00
_cell.angle_gamma   90.00
#
_symmetry.space_group_name_H-M   'P 1'
#
loop_
_entity.id
_entity.type
_entity.pdbx_description
1 polymer ?
#
loop_
_entity_poly.entity_id
_entity_poly.type
_entity_poly.pdbx_seq_one_letter_code
_entity_poly.pdbx_strand_id
1 'polypeptide(L)'
;MAKLTILIALVAALVLVVHTSASRSSQQSCKSQLQQVNLNHCENHIIQRIQQQEEEEEGRARLRGIKHVIRRNRSSQESEELDQCCEQLNELNSQRCQCRALQQIYENQSEQCQGRQEEQLLEQELENLPRTCGFGPLRRCNVNPDEE
;
A
#
# COMPACT_ATOMS: atom_id res chain seq x y z
N MET A 1 -14.43 -11.68 50.48
CA MET A 1 -14.94 -11.92 49.12
C MET A 1 -15.08 -10.64 48.31
N ALA A 2 -15.87 -9.63 48.73
CA ALA A 2 -16.08 -8.39 47.97
C ALA A 2 -14.83 -7.53 47.71
N LYS A 3 -13.82 -7.56 48.61
CA LYS A 3 -12.57 -6.79 48.42
C LYS A 3 -11.69 -7.34 47.29
N LEU A 4 -11.75 -8.64 47.03
CA LEU A 4 -10.98 -9.30 45.97
C LEU A 4 -11.59 -9.03 44.58
N THR A 5 -12.92 -8.99 44.47
CA THR A 5 -13.61 -8.68 43.21
C THR A 5 -13.42 -7.22 42.78
N ILE A 6 -13.33 -6.28 43.73
CA ILE A 6 -13.04 -4.86 43.44
C ILE A 6 -11.61 -4.68 42.91
N LEU A 7 -10.63 -5.38 43.50
CA LEU A 7 -9.24 -5.33 43.04
C LEU A 7 -9.09 -5.91 41.62
N ILE A 8 -9.76 -7.01 41.32
CA ILE A 8 -9.74 -7.62 39.97
C ILE A 8 -10.38 -6.68 38.93
N ALA A 9 -11.49 -6.02 39.26
CA ALA A 9 -12.14 -5.07 38.37
C ALA A 9 -11.27 -3.83 38.08
N LEU A 10 -10.57 -3.30 39.10
CA LEU A 10 -9.64 -2.18 38.94
C LEU A 10 -8.43 -2.54 38.06
N VAL A 11 -7.86 -3.73 38.24
CA VAL A 11 -6.75 -4.21 37.41
C VAL A 11 -7.20 -4.42 35.97
N ALA A 12 -8.38 -5.00 35.73
CA ALA A 12 -8.93 -5.17 34.39
C ALA A 12 -9.17 -3.81 33.69
N ALA A 13 -9.69 -2.82 34.40
CA ALA A 13 -9.90 -1.47 33.87
C ALA A 13 -8.56 -0.79 33.48
N LEU A 14 -7.51 -0.95 34.29
CA LEU A 14 -6.18 -0.42 33.97
C LEU A 14 -5.57 -1.08 32.73
N VAL A 15 -5.72 -2.40 32.57
CA VAL A 15 -5.24 -3.14 31.39
C VAL A 15 -5.96 -2.66 30.10
N LEU A 16 -7.24 -2.31 30.16
CA LEU A 16 -7.98 -1.77 29.01
C LEU A 16 -7.53 -0.35 28.63
N VAL A 17 -7.23 0.51 29.61
CA VAL A 17 -6.74 1.88 29.36
C VAL A 17 -5.33 1.88 28.74
N VAL A 18 -4.47 0.94 29.13
CA VAL A 18 -3.12 0.80 28.55
C VAL A 18 -3.17 0.34 27.08
N HIS A 19 -4.03 -0.61 26.73
CA HIS A 19 -4.17 -1.05 25.34
C HIS A 19 -4.76 0.04 24.41
N THR A 20 -5.69 0.85 24.90
CA THR A 20 -6.31 1.94 24.11
C THR A 20 -5.36 3.12 23.89
N SER A 21 -4.51 3.44 24.87
CA SER A 21 -3.53 4.54 24.76
C SER A 21 -2.34 4.17 23.86
N ALA A 22 -1.83 2.95 23.94
CA ALA A 22 -0.79 2.46 23.02
C ALA A 22 -1.28 2.44 21.55
N SER A 23 -2.54 2.02 21.34
CA SER A 23 -3.15 2.01 20.02
C SER A 23 -3.33 3.41 19.44
N ARG A 24 -3.75 4.39 20.26
CA ARG A 24 -3.88 5.80 19.82
C ARG A 24 -2.54 6.46 19.51
N SER A 25 -1.52 6.23 20.34
CA SER A 25 -0.15 6.74 20.13
C SER A 25 0.47 6.23 18.81
N SER A 26 0.34 4.93 18.53
CA SER A 26 0.82 4.34 17.27
C SER A 26 0.06 4.85 16.03
N GLN A 27 -1.23 5.16 16.15
CA GLN A 27 -2.03 5.67 15.04
C GLN A 27 -1.73 7.14 14.72
N GLN A 28 -1.44 7.94 15.75
CA GLN A 28 -1.09 9.36 15.61
C GLN A 28 0.31 9.56 15.03
N SER A 29 1.26 8.68 15.36
CA SER A 29 2.58 8.64 14.71
C SER A 29 2.48 8.22 13.25
N CYS A 30 1.63 7.24 12.92
CA CYS A 30 1.41 6.80 11.55
C CYS A 30 0.85 7.90 10.64
N LYS A 31 -0.17 8.62 11.10
CA LYS A 31 -0.76 9.73 10.36
C LYS A 31 0.27 10.85 10.12
N SER A 32 1.11 11.13 11.11
CA SER A 32 2.19 12.12 10.96
C SER A 32 3.26 11.66 9.97
N GLN A 33 3.61 10.36 9.95
CA GLN A 33 4.56 9.80 9.00
C GLN A 33 4.02 9.86 7.56
N LEU A 34 2.76 9.50 7.36
CA LEU A 34 2.10 9.57 6.03
C LEU A 34 1.99 10.99 5.47
N GLN A 35 1.93 12.01 6.34
CA GLN A 35 1.94 13.41 5.90
C GLN A 35 3.34 13.90 5.50
N GLN A 36 4.40 13.22 5.95
CA GLN A 36 5.78 13.59 5.68
C GLN A 36 6.37 12.80 4.52
N VAL A 37 5.96 11.54 4.37
CA VAL A 37 6.32 10.70 3.23
C VAL A 37 5.57 11.20 2.01
N ASN A 38 6.34 11.58 0.99
CA ASN A 38 5.80 11.80 -0.33
C ASN A 38 5.57 10.42 -0.97
N LEU A 39 4.38 10.12 -1.50
CA LEU A 39 4.06 8.84 -2.16
C LEU A 39 3.98 8.97 -3.69
N ASN A 40 4.38 10.11 -4.25
CA ASN A 40 4.25 10.41 -5.68
C ASN A 40 4.96 9.39 -6.57
N HIS A 41 6.07 8.79 -6.14
CA HIS A 41 6.77 7.79 -6.97
C HIS A 41 5.97 6.48 -7.03
N CYS A 42 5.32 6.09 -5.93
CA CYS A 42 4.39 4.96 -5.94
C CYS A 42 3.16 5.22 -6.81
N GLU A 43 2.56 6.41 -6.70
CA GLU A 43 1.41 6.79 -7.51
C GLU A 43 1.75 6.78 -9.02
N ASN A 44 2.89 7.38 -9.39
CA ASN A 44 3.36 7.40 -10.78
C ASN A 44 3.67 6.00 -11.30
N HIS A 45 4.38 5.18 -10.52
CA HIS A 45 4.72 3.82 -10.91
C HIS A 45 3.47 2.99 -11.20
N ILE A 46 2.45 3.10 -10.34
CA ILE A 46 1.20 2.34 -10.46
C ILE A 46 0.41 2.76 -11.70
N ILE A 47 0.24 4.08 -11.94
CA ILE A 47 -0.42 4.58 -13.15
C ILE A 47 0.29 4.06 -14.40
N GLN A 48 1.62 4.13 -14.43
CA GLN A 48 2.40 3.61 -15.55
C GLN A 48 2.19 2.10 -15.73
N ARG A 49 2.16 1.32 -14.64
CA ARG A 49 1.93 -0.13 -14.69
C ARG A 49 0.55 -0.49 -15.24
N ILE A 50 -0.50 0.21 -14.83
CA ILE A 50 -1.88 -0.02 -15.28
C ILE A 50 -1.98 0.26 -16.79
N GLN A 51 -1.53 1.45 -17.24
CA GLN A 51 -1.55 1.83 -18.65
C GLN A 51 -0.73 0.87 -19.54
N GLN A 52 0.41 0.39 -19.05
CA GLN A 52 1.23 -0.58 -19.78
C GLN A 52 0.54 -1.94 -19.95
N GLN A 53 -0.24 -2.39 -18.97
CA GLN A 53 -0.95 -3.67 -19.09
C GLN A 53 -2.05 -3.60 -20.16
N GLU A 54 -2.76 -2.48 -20.26
CA GLU A 54 -3.73 -2.24 -21.33
C GLU A 54 -3.08 -2.19 -22.71
N GLU A 55 -1.97 -1.47 -22.86
CA GLU A 55 -1.19 -1.42 -24.11
C GLU A 55 -0.63 -2.81 -24.50
N GLU A 56 -0.27 -3.66 -23.53
CA GLU A 56 0.19 -5.03 -23.79
C GLU A 56 -0.95 -5.96 -24.18
N GLU A 57 -2.15 -5.77 -23.63
CA GLU A 57 -3.35 -6.54 -23.98
C GLU A 57 -3.86 -6.18 -25.39
N GLU A 58 -3.93 -4.89 -25.71
CA GLU A 58 -4.25 -4.42 -27.07
C GLU A 58 -3.13 -4.72 -28.08
N GLY A 59 -1.86 -4.59 -27.66
CA GLY A 59 -0.68 -4.80 -28.50
C GLY A 59 -0.43 -6.26 -28.86
N ARG A 60 -0.88 -7.22 -28.03
CA ARG A 60 -0.86 -8.65 -28.36
C ARG A 60 -1.73 -8.98 -29.57
N ALA A 61 -2.73 -8.16 -29.89
CA ALA A 61 -3.55 -8.33 -31.08
C ALA A 61 -2.87 -7.87 -32.39
N ARG A 62 -1.80 -7.04 -32.33
CA ARG A 62 -1.29 -6.37 -33.54
C ARG A 62 0.13 -6.70 -34.02
N LEU A 63 1.14 -6.99 -33.20
CA LEU A 63 2.52 -7.00 -33.76
C LEU A 63 3.49 -8.01 -33.12
N ARG A 64 3.61 -9.19 -33.76
CA ARG A 64 4.87 -9.96 -33.84
C ARG A 64 5.83 -9.19 -34.76
N GLY A 65 6.85 -8.50 -34.25
CA GLY A 65 7.95 -8.11 -35.15
C GLY A 65 9.00 -7.11 -34.65
N ILE A 66 8.65 -6.07 -33.88
CA ILE A 66 9.58 -4.93 -33.69
C ILE A 66 9.49 -4.35 -32.27
N LYS A 67 9.75 -5.14 -31.22
CA LYS A 67 9.62 -4.69 -29.81
C LYS A 67 10.86 -4.91 -28.94
N HIS A 68 12.07 -4.93 -29.51
CA HIS A 68 13.28 -5.27 -28.74
C HIS A 68 14.23 -4.11 -28.44
N VAL A 69 14.09 -2.96 -29.11
CA VAL A 69 14.99 -1.80 -28.86
C VAL A 69 14.34 -0.73 -27.97
N ILE A 70 13.03 -0.46 -28.12
CA ILE A 70 12.31 0.53 -27.30
C ILE A 70 12.09 0.03 -25.86
N ARG A 71 11.91 -1.28 -25.67
CA ARG A 71 11.64 -1.89 -24.35
C ARG A 71 12.79 -1.71 -23.35
N ARG A 72 14.03 -1.60 -23.83
CA ARG A 72 15.25 -1.64 -22.99
C ARG A 72 15.53 -0.32 -22.25
N ASN A 73 15.12 0.81 -22.81
CA ASN A 73 15.28 2.11 -22.16
C ASN A 73 14.13 2.40 -21.17
N ARG A 74 12.91 1.92 -21.50
CA ARG A 74 11.72 2.09 -20.65
C ARG A 74 11.80 1.26 -19.36
N SER A 75 12.35 0.05 -19.44
CA SER A 75 12.55 -0.82 -18.26
C SER A 75 13.52 -0.25 -17.21
N SER A 76 14.49 0.56 -17.65
CA SER A 76 15.45 1.19 -16.72
C SER A 76 14.80 2.32 -15.92
N GLN A 77 13.94 3.11 -16.56
CA GLN A 77 13.22 4.20 -15.90
C GLN A 77 12.10 3.68 -15.00
N GLU A 78 11.39 2.63 -15.41
CA GLU A 78 10.36 1.97 -14.59
C GLU A 78 10.95 1.33 -13.32
N SER A 79 12.15 0.75 -13.43
CA SER A 79 12.88 0.23 -12.27
C SER A 79 13.25 1.35 -11.30
N GLU A 80 13.67 2.52 -11.79
CA GLU A 80 14.07 3.65 -10.95
C GLU A 80 12.87 4.25 -10.19
N GLU A 81 11.71 4.38 -10.84
CA GLU A 81 10.48 4.83 -10.16
C GLU A 81 9.99 3.82 -9.12
N LEU A 82 10.08 2.51 -9.42
CA LEU A 82 9.77 1.44 -8.48
C LEU A 82 10.72 1.47 -7.27
N ASP A 83 12.02 1.61 -7.50
CA ASP A 83 13.02 1.67 -6.44
C ASP A 83 12.74 2.86 -5.50
N GLN A 84 12.46 4.05 -6.06
CA GLN A 84 12.09 5.24 -5.30
C GLN A 84 10.76 5.04 -4.53
N CYS A 85 9.77 4.39 -5.13
CA CYS A 85 8.54 4.03 -4.42
C CYS A 85 8.82 3.09 -3.23
N CYS A 86 9.66 2.07 -3.42
CA CYS A 86 10.02 1.15 -2.36
C CYS A 86 10.75 1.85 -1.21
N GLU A 87 11.60 2.83 -1.51
CA GLU A 87 12.24 3.67 -0.48
C GLU A 87 11.22 4.47 0.32
N GLN A 88 10.24 5.11 -0.34
CA GLN A 88 9.16 5.87 0.30
C GLN A 88 8.34 4.99 1.26
N LEU A 89 7.98 3.78 0.83
CA LEU A 89 7.23 2.84 1.66
C LEU A 89 8.07 2.25 2.80
N ASN A 90 9.37 2.08 2.59
CA ASN A 90 10.26 1.56 3.63
C ASN A 90 10.56 2.59 4.73
N GLU A 91 10.44 3.90 4.45
CA GLU A 91 10.52 4.95 5.46
C GLU A 91 9.43 4.80 6.54
N LEU A 92 8.30 4.20 6.17
CA LEU A 92 7.25 3.79 7.08
C LEU A 92 7.69 2.53 7.84
N ASN A 93 8.37 2.72 8.96
CA ASN A 93 8.95 1.68 9.83
C ASN A 93 7.93 0.71 10.49
N SER A 94 6.68 0.65 10.01
CA SER A 94 5.61 -0.16 10.59
C SER A 94 4.75 -0.76 9.48
N GLN A 95 4.53 -2.08 9.53
CA GLN A 95 3.64 -2.79 8.60
C GLN A 95 2.22 -2.21 8.57
N ARG A 96 1.74 -1.70 9.70
CA ARG A 96 0.42 -1.04 9.79
C ARG A 96 0.39 0.29 9.02
N CYS A 97 1.50 1.01 9.01
CA CYS A 97 1.62 2.29 8.29
C CYS A 97 1.89 2.09 6.81
N GLN A 98 2.69 1.09 6.46
CA GLN A 98 2.86 0.64 5.09
C GLN A 98 1.51 0.26 4.48
N CYS A 99 0.69 -0.50 5.21
CA CYS A 99 -0.65 -0.84 4.76
C CYS A 99 -1.52 0.40 4.55
N ARG A 100 -1.51 1.34 5.50
CA ARG A 100 -2.27 2.58 5.39
C ARG A 100 -1.78 3.47 4.23
N ALA A 101 -0.50 3.45 3.90
CA ALA A 101 0.02 4.12 2.71
C ALA A 101 -0.55 3.50 1.43
N LEU A 102 -0.56 2.17 1.35
CA LEU A 102 -1.16 1.47 0.20
C LEU A 102 -2.66 1.75 0.07
N GLN A 103 -3.39 1.78 1.18
CA GLN A 103 -4.81 2.18 1.20
C GLN A 103 -4.99 3.63 0.69
N GLN A 104 -4.13 4.56 1.12
CA GLN A 104 -4.19 5.94 0.65
C GLN A 104 -3.88 6.04 -0.85
N ILE A 105 -2.92 5.26 -1.36
CA ILE A 105 -2.64 5.20 -2.80
C ILE A 105 -3.84 4.60 -3.55
N TYR A 106 -4.47 3.56 -3.02
CA TYR A 106 -5.69 2.99 -3.59
C TYR A 106 -6.80 4.03 -3.68
N GLU A 107 -7.12 4.72 -2.59
CA GLU A 107 -8.15 5.78 -2.54
C GLU A 107 -7.87 6.92 -3.55
N ASN A 108 -6.60 7.34 -3.68
CA ASN A 108 -6.22 8.42 -4.60
C ASN A 108 -6.33 8.00 -6.09
N GLN A 109 -6.07 6.72 -6.39
CA GLN A 109 -5.99 6.21 -7.76
C GLN A 109 -7.30 5.58 -8.25
N SER A 110 -8.09 5.00 -7.35
CA SER A 110 -9.37 4.38 -7.70
C SER A 110 -10.37 5.38 -8.29
N GLU A 111 -10.35 6.64 -7.83
CA GLU A 111 -11.14 7.72 -8.41
C GLU A 111 -10.78 8.03 -9.87
N GLN A 112 -9.54 7.72 -10.28
CA GLN A 112 -9.02 7.99 -11.62
C GLN A 112 -9.19 6.81 -12.57
N CYS A 113 -9.48 5.61 -12.05
CA CYS A 113 -9.66 4.41 -12.85
C CYS A 113 -10.92 4.46 -13.72
N GLN A 114 -10.81 4.10 -15.00
CA GLN A 114 -11.92 4.06 -15.96
C GLN A 114 -12.69 2.74 -15.91
N GLY A 115 -13.08 2.33 -14.70
CA GLY A 115 -13.96 1.20 -14.45
C GLY A 115 -13.31 0.04 -13.69
N ARG A 116 -14.07 -1.04 -13.51
CA ARG A 116 -13.71 -2.17 -12.63
C ARG A 116 -12.44 -2.91 -13.03
N GLN A 117 -12.08 -2.92 -14.31
CA GLN A 117 -10.90 -3.68 -14.77
C GLN A 117 -9.61 -2.99 -14.32
N GLU A 118 -9.50 -1.68 -14.50
CA GLU A 118 -8.37 -0.89 -13.99
C GLU A 118 -8.29 -0.93 -12.46
N GLU A 119 -9.43 -0.86 -11.78
CA GLU A 119 -9.50 -0.95 -10.31
C GLU A 119 -8.97 -2.29 -9.78
N GLN A 120 -9.30 -3.40 -10.43
CA GLN A 120 -8.75 -4.73 -10.09
C GLN A 120 -7.24 -4.81 -10.33
N LEU A 121 -6.73 -4.18 -11.39
CA LEU A 121 -5.29 -4.12 -11.67
C LEU A 121 -4.56 -3.27 -10.64
N LEU A 122 -5.15 -2.14 -10.24
CA LEU A 122 -4.66 -1.27 -9.18
C LEU A 122 -4.52 -2.04 -7.86
N GLU A 123 -5.59 -2.73 -7.45
CA GLU A 123 -5.60 -3.55 -6.24
C GLU A 123 -4.50 -4.62 -6.28
N GLN A 124 -4.43 -5.38 -7.37
CA GLN A 124 -3.44 -6.43 -7.53
C GLN A 124 -2.00 -5.90 -7.50
N GLU A 125 -1.75 -4.72 -8.08
CA GLU A 125 -0.41 -4.12 -8.06
C GLU A 125 0.00 -3.72 -6.64
N LEU A 126 -0.92 -3.08 -5.91
CA LEU A 126 -0.69 -2.67 -4.53
C LEU A 126 -0.50 -3.84 -3.57
N GLU A 127 -1.21 -4.96 -3.76
CA GLU A 127 -1.00 -6.18 -2.97
C GLU A 127 0.37 -6.83 -3.20
N ASN A 128 0.90 -6.68 -4.42
CA ASN A 128 2.21 -7.25 -4.79
C ASN A 128 3.38 -6.35 -4.41
N LEU A 129 3.17 -5.03 -4.34
CA LEU A 129 4.21 -4.05 -4.01
C LEU A 129 5.07 -4.43 -2.79
N PRO A 130 4.50 -4.85 -1.63
CA PRO A 130 5.30 -5.25 -0.48
C PRO A 130 6.27 -6.40 -0.73
N ARG A 131 5.90 -7.34 -1.61
CA ARG A 131 6.75 -8.46 -2.00
C ARG A 131 7.83 -7.99 -2.97
N THR A 132 7.46 -7.14 -3.93
CA THR A 132 8.38 -6.53 -4.90
C THR A 132 9.45 -5.69 -4.20
N CYS A 133 9.07 -4.89 -3.21
CA CYS A 133 9.96 -4.02 -2.44
C CYS A 133 10.74 -4.75 -1.32
N GLY A 134 10.57 -6.05 -1.15
CA GLY A 134 11.41 -6.86 -0.25
C GLY A 134 11.12 -6.78 1.25
N PHE A 135 10.13 -6.01 1.70
CA PHE A 135 9.70 -6.00 3.11
C PHE A 135 8.64 -7.06 3.45
N GLY A 136 8.22 -7.86 2.47
CA GLY A 136 7.39 -9.05 2.64
C GLY A 136 5.90 -8.76 2.75
N PRO A 137 5.05 -9.81 2.81
CA PRO A 137 3.60 -9.62 2.82
C PRO A 137 3.14 -8.94 4.11
N LEU A 138 2.38 -7.85 3.95
CA LEU A 138 1.77 -7.15 5.07
C LEU A 138 0.66 -8.02 5.67
N ARG A 139 0.84 -8.41 6.94
CA ARG A 139 -0.14 -9.26 7.63
C ARG A 139 -1.41 -8.46 7.91
N ARG A 140 -2.56 -8.97 7.43
CA ARG A 140 -3.89 -8.35 7.62
C ARG A 140 -3.97 -6.93 7.04
N CYS A 141 -3.36 -6.71 5.88
CA CYS A 141 -3.60 -5.51 5.10
C CYS A 141 -4.69 -5.81 4.09
N ASN A 142 -5.82 -5.11 4.19
CA ASN A 142 -6.78 -5.01 3.11
C ASN A 142 -6.51 -3.68 2.41
N VAL A 143 -6.14 -3.72 1.13
CA VAL A 143 -5.82 -2.52 0.35
C VAL A 143 -7.09 -1.77 -0.02
N ASN A 144 -8.18 -2.48 -0.29
CA ASN A 144 -9.49 -1.92 -0.57
C ASN A 144 -10.37 -1.95 0.70
N PRO A 145 -10.48 -0.83 1.45
CA PRO A 145 -11.25 -0.81 2.71
C PRO A 145 -12.76 -0.99 2.51
N ASP A 146 -13.29 -0.89 1.28
CA ASP A 146 -14.72 -1.01 0.98
C ASP A 146 -15.17 -2.46 0.72
N GLU A 147 -14.24 -3.42 0.56
CA GLU A 147 -14.55 -4.86 0.48
C GLU A 147 -14.54 -5.54 1.88
N GLU A 148 -15.18 -4.94 2.89
CA GLU A 148 -15.52 -5.57 4.19
C GLU A 148 -17.03 -5.87 4.35
#